data_AF-A0A9X6NBK9-F1
#
_entry.id   AF-A0A9X6NBK9-F1
#
_cell.length_a   1.000
_cell.length_b   1.000
_cell.length_c   1.000
_cell.angle_alpha   90.00
_cell.angle_beta   90.00
_cell.angle_gamma   90.00
#
_symmetry.space_group_name_H-M   'P 1'
#
loop_
_entity.id
_entity.type
_entity.pdbx_description
1 polymer ?
#
loop_
_entity_poly.entity_id
_entity_poly.type
_entity_poly.pdbx_seq_one_letter_code
_entity_poly.pdbx_strand_id
1 'polypeptide(L)'
;MRSTLTSQLKGWFLLQLLKSHPVYQRNHLPFPFESYQASYPDLRSPQSNATRTTKKMVAQQSFTEQQIGDFQEAFSLFDNKGDGKIFASQLGEVLRALGQNPTESDVKKYQQQYKSDQRISFDIFLPILHEISRVKEAYSFDGFAEGLRHFDTEGNGMIKTSELRHLLTTLGDKLTEEEFKDLVAGQEDSNGNVAYEDFIRNLMSN
;
A
#
# COMPACT_ATOMS: atom_id res chain seq x y z
N MET A 1 16.05 9.08 -29.32
CA MET A 1 14.74 8.44 -29.54
C MET A 1 14.24 7.67 -28.30
N ARG A 2 14.17 8.32 -27.12
CA ARG A 2 13.61 7.72 -25.88
C ARG A 2 12.44 8.52 -25.28
N SER A 3 12.04 9.64 -25.88
CA SER A 3 11.06 10.57 -25.31
C SER A 3 9.60 10.35 -25.72
N THR A 4 9.34 9.59 -26.78
CA THR A 4 7.97 9.39 -27.31
C THR A 4 7.18 8.33 -26.54
N LEU A 5 7.82 7.24 -26.09
CA LEU A 5 7.16 6.16 -25.36
C LEU A 5 6.61 6.61 -24.00
N THR A 6 7.37 7.46 -23.30
CA THR A 6 6.96 8.01 -22.00
C THR A 6 5.81 9.00 -22.13
N SER A 7 5.74 9.76 -23.23
CA SER A 7 4.62 10.69 -23.46
C SER A 7 3.35 9.95 -23.86
N GLN A 8 3.45 8.89 -24.66
CA GLN A 8 2.27 8.08 -25.02
C GLN A 8 1.70 7.30 -23.83
N LEU A 9 2.56 6.73 -22.98
CA LEU A 9 2.12 6.07 -21.74
C LEU A 9 1.50 7.04 -20.74
N LYS A 10 2.05 8.26 -20.61
CA LYS A 10 1.48 9.32 -19.77
C LYS A 10 0.10 9.77 -20.26
N GLY A 11 -0.09 9.93 -21.57
CA GLY A 11 -1.37 10.28 -22.16
C GLY A 11 -2.44 9.21 -21.95
N TRP A 12 -2.07 7.93 -22.13
CA TRP A 12 -2.97 6.81 -21.88
C TRP A 12 -3.36 6.69 -20.40
N PHE A 13 -2.40 6.90 -19.49
CA PHE A 13 -2.66 6.86 -18.05
C PHE A 13 -3.56 8.02 -17.58
N LEU A 14 -3.37 9.23 -18.12
CA LEU A 14 -4.25 10.37 -17.90
C LEU A 14 -5.69 10.10 -18.37
N LEU A 15 -5.85 9.45 -19.53
CA LEU A 15 -7.18 9.06 -20.04
C LEU A 15 -7.83 7.95 -19.20
N GLN A 16 -7.05 7.02 -18.66
CA GLN A 16 -7.52 5.99 -17.73
C GLN A 16 -7.97 6.61 -16.39
N LEU A 17 -7.22 7.58 -15.88
CA LEU A 17 -7.51 8.28 -14.63
C LEU A 17 -8.78 9.15 -14.74
N LEU A 18 -8.95 9.83 -15.88
CA LEU A 18 -10.15 10.62 -16.18
C LEU A 18 -11.41 9.74 -16.24
N LYS A 19 -11.34 8.54 -16.82
CA LYS A 19 -12.46 7.58 -16.88
C LYS A 19 -12.93 7.09 -15.50
N SER A 20 -12.05 7.09 -14.49
CA SER A 20 -12.37 6.65 -13.12
C SER A 20 -12.85 7.77 -12.20
N HIS A 21 -12.86 9.03 -12.64
CA HIS A 21 -13.35 10.15 -11.84
C HIS A 21 -14.87 10.40 -12.04
N PRO A 22 -15.67 10.54 -10.96
CA PRO A 22 -17.13 10.73 -11.05
C PRO A 22 -17.56 12.05 -11.70
N VAL A 23 -16.68 13.07 -11.75
CA VAL A 23 -16.90 14.32 -12.49
C VAL A 23 -16.96 14.07 -14.01
N TYR A 24 -16.23 13.07 -14.51
CA TYR A 24 -16.13 12.73 -15.94
C TYR A 24 -17.39 12.04 -16.47
N GLN A 25 -18.13 11.35 -15.61
CA GLN A 25 -19.41 10.71 -15.98
C GLN A 25 -20.57 11.71 -16.07
N ARG A 26 -20.41 12.93 -15.51
CA ARG A 26 -21.47 13.95 -15.44
C ARG A 26 -21.43 14.98 -16.56
N ASN A 27 -20.26 15.28 -17.13
CA ASN A 27 -20.12 16.29 -18.18
C ASN A 27 -19.68 15.62 -19.49
N HIS A 28 -20.60 15.50 -20.44
CA HIS A 28 -20.31 15.01 -21.79
C HIS A 28 -19.15 15.81 -22.41
N LEU A 29 -18.15 15.11 -22.96
CA LEU A 29 -17.03 15.73 -23.69
C LEU A 29 -17.54 16.58 -24.87
N PRO A 30 -16.83 17.66 -25.23
CA PRO A 30 -17.22 18.51 -26.37
C PRO A 30 -17.13 17.81 -27.73
N PHE A 31 -16.47 16.64 -27.82
CA PHE A 31 -16.36 15.86 -29.06
C PHE A 31 -16.38 14.34 -28.81
N PRO A 32 -16.87 13.54 -29.79
CA PRO A 32 -16.87 12.08 -29.73
C PRO A 32 -15.45 11.50 -29.63
N PHE A 33 -15.28 10.46 -28.84
CA PHE A 33 -14.00 9.78 -28.56
C PHE A 33 -13.22 9.37 -29.84
N GLU A 34 -13.94 9.04 -30.92
CA GLU A 34 -13.38 8.64 -32.22
C GLU A 34 -12.53 9.74 -32.87
N SER A 35 -12.80 11.01 -32.58
CA SER A 35 -12.03 12.15 -33.10
C SER A 35 -10.62 12.25 -32.53
N TYR A 36 -10.37 11.71 -31.32
CA TYR A 36 -9.04 11.66 -30.72
C TYR A 36 -8.17 10.53 -31.27
N GLN A 37 -8.77 9.41 -31.69
CA GLN A 37 -8.05 8.30 -32.31
C GLN A 37 -7.47 8.65 -33.68
N ALA A 38 -8.14 9.51 -34.46
CA ALA A 38 -7.67 9.95 -35.77
C ALA A 38 -6.38 10.79 -35.70
N SER A 39 -6.16 11.51 -34.59
CA SER A 39 -4.96 12.34 -34.39
C SER A 39 -3.75 11.56 -33.87
N TYR A 40 -3.95 10.32 -33.43
CA TYR A 40 -2.92 9.45 -32.82
C TYR A 40 -3.06 8.00 -33.31
N PRO A 41 -2.66 7.71 -34.56
CA PRO A 41 -2.88 6.40 -35.19
C PRO A 41 -2.12 5.23 -34.54
N ASP A 42 -1.10 5.51 -33.73
CA ASP A 42 -0.33 4.49 -32.98
C ASP A 42 -0.99 4.03 -31.67
N LEU A 43 -2.08 4.67 -31.22
CA LEU A 43 -2.83 4.25 -30.04
C LEU A 43 -3.79 3.11 -30.39
N ARG A 44 -3.26 1.99 -30.90
CA ARG A 44 -4.02 0.75 -31.04
C ARG A 44 -4.11 0.08 -29.68
N SER A 45 -5.33 -0.22 -29.25
CA SER A 45 -5.60 -0.99 -28.03
C SER A 45 -4.87 -2.34 -28.10
N PRO A 46 -4.07 -2.71 -27.09
CA PRO A 46 -3.59 -4.09 -26.99
C PRO A 46 -4.79 -4.97 -26.64
N GLN A 47 -5.32 -5.69 -27.63
CA GLN A 47 -6.30 -6.72 -27.35
C GLN A 47 -5.64 -7.92 -26.67
N SER A 48 -6.26 -8.29 -25.54
CA SER A 48 -6.44 -9.65 -25.00
C SER A 48 -5.22 -10.57 -24.87
N ASN A 49 -4.96 -10.96 -23.61
CA ASN A 49 -4.29 -12.19 -23.13
C ASN A 49 -2.93 -12.06 -22.42
N ALA A 50 -2.57 -10.89 -21.86
CA ALA A 50 -1.28 -10.71 -21.15
C ALA A 50 -1.38 -10.39 -19.65
N THR A 51 -2.55 -10.50 -19.00
CA THR A 51 -2.73 -9.96 -17.64
C THR A 51 -2.14 -10.83 -16.52
N ARG A 52 -1.74 -12.09 -16.78
CA ARG A 52 -1.19 -12.99 -15.74
C ARG A 52 0.35 -13.05 -15.74
N THR A 53 1.00 -12.82 -16.88
CA THR A 53 2.45 -13.02 -17.05
C THR A 53 3.26 -11.77 -16.66
N THR A 54 2.71 -10.56 -16.82
CA THR A 54 3.43 -9.31 -16.53
C THR A 54 3.62 -9.06 -15.03
N LYS A 55 2.67 -9.43 -14.16
CA LYS A 55 2.84 -9.30 -12.69
C LYS A 55 3.94 -10.21 -12.14
N LYS A 56 4.13 -11.40 -12.72
CA LYS A 56 5.15 -12.38 -12.29
C LYS A 56 6.58 -11.88 -12.57
N MET A 57 6.81 -11.24 -13.72
CA MET A 57 8.15 -10.77 -14.10
C MET A 57 8.61 -9.53 -13.32
N VAL A 58 7.72 -8.62 -12.92
CA VAL A 58 8.13 -7.38 -12.21
C VAL A 58 8.49 -7.66 -10.75
N ALA A 59 7.78 -8.57 -10.07
CA ALA A 59 8.09 -8.96 -8.69
C ALA A 59 9.41 -9.74 -8.58
N GLN A 60 9.72 -10.60 -9.56
CA GLN A 60 10.99 -11.32 -9.64
C GLN A 60 12.19 -10.43 -9.98
N GLN A 61 11.98 -9.23 -10.53
CA GLN A 61 13.08 -8.32 -10.90
C GLN A 61 13.52 -7.37 -9.79
N SER A 62 12.86 -7.35 -8.63
CA SER A 62 13.20 -6.43 -7.53
C SER A 62 13.82 -7.11 -6.30
N PHE A 63 13.70 -8.42 -6.16
CA PHE A 63 14.30 -9.19 -5.06
C PHE A 63 15.43 -10.07 -5.60
N THR A 64 16.51 -10.20 -4.84
CA THR A 64 17.61 -11.12 -5.16
C THR A 64 17.16 -12.58 -4.98
N GLU A 65 17.83 -13.53 -5.65
CA GLU A 65 17.53 -14.95 -5.50
C GLU A 65 17.64 -15.41 -4.03
N GLN A 66 18.60 -14.86 -3.29
CA GLN A 66 18.75 -15.13 -1.86
C GLN A 66 17.53 -14.66 -1.06
N GLN A 67 17.08 -13.41 -1.27
CA GLN A 67 15.87 -12.89 -0.60
C GLN A 67 14.62 -13.71 -0.96
N ILE A 68 14.50 -14.14 -2.22
CA ILE A 68 13.38 -14.99 -2.65
C ILE A 68 13.44 -16.33 -1.91
N GLY A 69 14.63 -16.91 -1.72
CA GLY A 69 14.85 -18.11 -0.91
C GLY A 69 14.39 -17.92 0.53
N ASP A 70 14.86 -16.85 1.19
CA ASP A 70 14.47 -16.53 2.58
C ASP A 70 12.94 -16.36 2.72
N PHE A 71 12.30 -15.69 1.75
CA PHE A 71 10.85 -15.54 1.74
C PHE A 71 10.11 -16.85 1.55
N GLN A 72 10.65 -17.75 0.74
CA GLN A 72 10.06 -19.06 0.49
C GLN A 72 10.17 -19.97 1.72
N GLU A 73 11.31 -19.93 2.43
CA GLU A 73 11.47 -20.62 3.71
C GLU A 73 10.48 -20.12 4.75
N ALA A 74 10.37 -18.80 4.94
CA ALA A 74 9.38 -18.21 5.85
C ALA A 74 7.94 -18.57 5.45
N PHE A 75 7.60 -18.54 4.16
CA PHE A 75 6.28 -18.94 3.66
C PHE A 75 5.96 -20.41 3.98
N SER A 76 6.97 -21.30 3.90
CA SER A 76 6.79 -22.72 4.18
C SER A 76 6.44 -23.01 5.65
N LEU A 77 6.83 -22.13 6.59
CA LEU A 77 6.45 -22.25 8.01
C LEU A 77 4.94 -22.16 8.23
N PHE A 78 4.21 -21.54 7.31
CA PHE A 78 2.76 -21.38 7.37
C PHE A 78 2.01 -22.41 6.51
N ASP A 79 2.72 -23.21 5.70
CA ASP A 79 2.13 -24.29 4.91
C ASP A 79 1.95 -25.55 5.76
N ASN A 80 0.78 -25.65 6.38
CA ASN A 80 0.42 -26.80 7.20
C ASN A 80 0.13 -28.09 6.41
N LYS A 81 0.08 -28.06 5.07
CA LYS A 81 -0.19 -29.25 4.24
C LYS A 81 1.01 -29.71 3.40
N GLY A 82 2.08 -28.91 3.34
CA GLY A 82 3.30 -29.22 2.59
C GLY A 82 3.11 -29.27 1.06
N ASP A 83 2.10 -28.58 0.52
CA ASP A 83 1.82 -28.51 -0.92
C ASP A 83 2.27 -27.19 -1.57
N GLY A 84 3.09 -26.40 -0.86
CA GLY A 84 3.62 -25.11 -1.29
C GLY A 84 2.60 -23.99 -1.26
N LYS A 85 1.59 -24.06 -0.37
CA LYS A 85 0.49 -23.09 -0.32
C LYS A 85 0.10 -22.70 1.10
N ILE A 86 -0.46 -21.51 1.26
CA ILE A 86 -1.07 -21.04 2.52
C ILE A 86 -2.52 -20.63 2.27
N PHE A 87 -3.34 -20.54 3.31
CA PHE A 87 -4.67 -19.94 3.16
C PHE A 87 -4.55 -18.44 2.87
N ALA A 88 -5.42 -17.90 2.02
CA ALA A 88 -5.46 -16.47 1.76
C ALA A 88 -5.68 -15.67 3.06
N SER A 89 -6.42 -16.22 4.02
CA SER A 89 -6.62 -15.64 5.36
C SER A 89 -5.30 -15.43 6.13
N GLN A 90 -4.26 -16.21 5.85
CA GLN A 90 -2.95 -16.12 6.52
C GLN A 90 -2.03 -15.04 5.92
N LEU A 91 -2.45 -14.36 4.84
CA LEU A 91 -1.62 -13.35 4.15
C LEU A 91 -1.02 -12.31 5.12
N GLY A 92 -1.82 -11.75 6.02
CA GLY A 92 -1.35 -10.74 6.97
C GLY A 92 -0.30 -11.26 7.94
N GLU A 93 -0.48 -12.48 8.44
CA GLU A 93 0.48 -13.13 9.36
C GLU A 93 1.83 -13.37 8.67
N VAL A 94 1.82 -13.90 7.45
CA VAL A 94 3.07 -14.17 6.70
C VAL A 94 3.80 -12.88 6.32
N LEU A 95 3.06 -11.84 5.92
CA LEU A 95 3.64 -10.53 5.62
C LEU A 95 4.33 -9.92 6.86
N ARG A 96 3.70 -10.04 8.04
CA ARG A 96 4.28 -9.58 9.31
C ARG A 96 5.50 -10.40 9.73
N ALA A 97 5.46 -11.72 9.56
CA ALA A 97 6.60 -12.58 9.80
C ALA A 97 7.81 -12.24 8.91
N LEU A 98 7.57 -11.66 7.73
CA LEU A 98 8.60 -11.14 6.81
C LEU A 98 9.00 -9.68 7.09
N GLY A 99 8.63 -9.14 8.26
CA GLY A 99 8.98 -7.78 8.67
C GLY A 99 8.31 -6.69 7.84
N GLN A 100 7.14 -6.98 7.27
CA GLN A 100 6.27 -5.97 6.68
C GLN A 100 5.19 -5.58 7.68
N ASN A 101 4.77 -4.32 7.65
CA ASN A 101 3.70 -3.81 8.50
C ASN A 101 2.48 -3.40 7.64
N PRO A 102 1.82 -4.35 6.95
CA PRO A 102 0.66 -4.03 6.15
C PRO A 102 -0.52 -3.62 7.04
N THR A 103 -1.31 -2.66 6.58
CA THR A 103 -2.58 -2.30 7.22
C THR A 103 -3.60 -3.44 7.02
N GLU A 104 -4.63 -3.50 7.87
CA GLU A 104 -5.71 -4.48 7.71
C GLU A 104 -6.45 -4.25 6.38
N SER A 105 -6.59 -2.99 5.98
CA SER A 105 -7.12 -2.63 4.66
C SER A 105 -6.27 -3.14 3.51
N ASP A 106 -4.93 -3.04 3.61
CA ASP A 106 -4.01 -3.60 2.61
C ASP A 106 -4.17 -5.12 2.50
N VAL A 107 -4.20 -5.82 3.63
CA VAL A 107 -4.36 -7.27 3.66
C VAL A 107 -5.71 -7.67 3.06
N LYS A 108 -6.80 -7.01 3.46
CA LYS A 108 -8.17 -7.26 2.96
C LYS A 108 -8.28 -7.06 1.45
N LYS A 109 -7.61 -6.03 0.89
CA LYS A 109 -7.57 -5.78 -0.56
C LYS A 109 -7.07 -7.00 -1.34
N TYR A 110 -6.11 -7.75 -0.81
CA TYR A 110 -5.62 -8.98 -1.45
C TYR A 110 -6.46 -10.19 -1.10
N GLN A 111 -6.90 -10.33 0.16
CA GLN A 111 -7.74 -11.45 0.60
C GLN A 111 -9.08 -11.53 -0.14
N GLN A 112 -9.74 -10.41 -0.39
CA GLN A 112 -11.03 -10.35 -1.08
C GLN A 112 -10.99 -10.83 -2.53
N GLN A 113 -9.80 -11.01 -3.11
CA GLN A 113 -9.62 -11.58 -4.45
C GLN A 113 -9.75 -13.11 -4.47
N TYR A 114 -9.83 -13.73 -3.29
CA TYR A 114 -9.87 -15.17 -3.10
C TYR A 114 -11.07 -15.57 -2.25
N LYS A 115 -11.51 -16.83 -2.39
CA LYS A 115 -12.53 -17.40 -1.49
C LYS A 115 -11.96 -17.61 -0.09
N SER A 116 -12.82 -17.68 0.92
CA SER A 116 -12.42 -17.79 2.34
C SER A 116 -11.54 -19.00 2.65
N ASP A 117 -11.73 -20.12 1.96
CA ASP A 117 -10.98 -21.37 2.11
C ASP A 117 -9.91 -21.57 1.02
N GLN A 118 -9.72 -20.59 0.15
CA GLN A 118 -8.81 -20.70 -0.97
C GLN A 118 -7.36 -20.61 -0.49
N ARG A 119 -6.53 -21.52 -1.02
CA ARG A 119 -5.09 -21.55 -0.77
C ARG A 119 -4.32 -20.96 -1.94
N ILE A 120 -3.33 -20.14 -1.64
CA ILE A 120 -2.49 -19.42 -2.60
C ILE A 120 -1.07 -19.97 -2.56
N SER A 121 -0.41 -20.05 -3.72
CA SER A 121 0.98 -20.49 -3.83
C SER A 121 1.96 -19.33 -3.65
N PHE A 122 3.22 -19.67 -3.40
CA PHE A 122 4.30 -18.69 -3.28
C PHE A 122 4.40 -17.75 -4.51
N ASP A 123 4.20 -18.28 -5.71
CA ASP A 123 4.15 -17.51 -6.97
C ASP A 123 3.09 -16.38 -6.97
N ILE A 124 2.02 -16.55 -6.21
CA ILE A 124 0.94 -15.57 -6.05
C ILE A 124 1.25 -14.61 -4.90
N PHE A 125 1.91 -15.10 -3.86
CA PHE A 125 2.32 -14.33 -2.69
C PHE A 125 3.41 -13.31 -3.02
N LEU A 126 4.44 -13.70 -3.79
CA LEU A 126 5.62 -12.86 -4.04
C LEU A 126 5.28 -11.48 -4.67
N PRO A 127 4.37 -11.37 -5.65
CA PRO A 127 3.91 -10.06 -6.14
C PRO A 127 3.15 -9.22 -5.10
N ILE A 128 2.42 -9.85 -4.18
CA ILE A 128 1.72 -9.15 -3.08
C ILE A 128 2.76 -8.58 -2.12
N LEU A 129 3.74 -9.39 -1.71
CA LEU A 129 4.87 -8.96 -0.89
C LEU A 129 5.61 -7.79 -1.54
N HIS A 130 5.86 -7.84 -2.85
CA HIS A 130 6.48 -6.76 -3.60
C HIS A 130 5.67 -5.45 -3.54
N GLU A 131 4.37 -5.51 -3.80
CA GLU A 131 3.48 -4.34 -3.81
C GLU A 131 3.45 -3.68 -2.41
N ILE A 132 3.40 -4.48 -1.34
CA ILE A 132 3.42 -4.00 0.05
C ILE A 132 4.80 -3.45 0.46
N SER A 133 5.89 -4.11 0.04
CA SER A 133 7.25 -3.67 0.37
C SER A 133 7.60 -2.32 -0.24
N ARG A 134 6.97 -1.93 -1.36
CA ARG A 134 7.19 -0.62 -1.98
C ARG A 134 6.57 0.54 -1.19
N VAL A 135 5.62 0.27 -0.30
CA VAL A 135 4.98 1.28 0.55
C VAL A 135 5.89 1.68 1.72
N LYS A 136 7.00 0.95 1.96
CA LYS A 136 7.95 1.19 3.08
C LYS A 136 8.54 2.61 3.12
N GLU A 137 8.71 3.29 1.99
CA GLU A 137 9.27 4.66 1.98
C GLU A 137 8.37 5.68 2.70
N ALA A 138 7.05 5.45 2.72
CA ALA A 138 6.08 6.31 3.41
C ALA A 138 6.05 6.11 4.93
N TYR A 139 6.66 5.01 5.43
CA TYR A 139 6.72 4.66 6.85
C TYR A 139 8.06 5.04 7.50
N SER A 140 8.80 5.96 6.88
CA SER A 140 10.04 6.50 7.44
C SER A 140 9.75 7.48 8.60
N PHE A 141 10.72 7.64 9.50
CA PHE A 141 10.65 8.66 10.56
C PHE A 141 10.25 10.03 9.99
N ASP A 142 10.91 10.45 8.91
CA ASP A 142 10.68 11.74 8.27
C ASP A 142 9.26 11.86 7.71
N GLY A 143 8.73 10.80 7.09
CA GLY A 143 7.35 10.78 6.59
C GLY A 143 6.31 10.95 7.70
N PHE A 144 6.49 10.26 8.83
CA PHE A 144 5.60 10.41 9.99
C PHE A 144 5.75 11.76 10.67
N ALA A 145 6.99 12.24 10.87
CA ALA A 145 7.27 13.49 11.52
C ALA A 145 6.69 14.67 10.74
N GLU A 146 6.76 14.65 9.40
CA GLU A 146 6.20 15.70 8.55
C GLU A 146 4.65 15.68 8.55
N GLY A 147 4.05 14.50 8.63
CA GLY A 147 2.61 14.35 8.80
C GLY A 147 2.09 14.92 10.13
N LEU A 148 2.80 14.69 11.22
CA LEU A 148 2.42 15.19 12.56
C LEU A 148 2.80 16.67 12.79
N ARG A 149 3.83 17.18 12.09
CA ARG A 149 4.23 18.60 12.18
C ARG A 149 3.11 19.58 11.85
N HIS A 150 2.17 19.18 10.99
CA HIS A 150 1.00 20.01 10.67
C HIS A 150 0.09 20.28 11.89
N PHE A 151 0.21 19.48 12.96
CA PHE A 151 -0.57 19.59 14.18
C PHE A 151 0.20 20.24 15.33
N ASP A 152 1.51 20.43 15.17
CA ASP A 152 2.35 21.21 16.09
C ASP A 152 2.27 22.69 15.70
N THR A 153 1.26 23.37 16.21
CA THR A 153 1.04 24.80 15.92
C THR A 153 2.11 25.70 16.54
N GLU A 154 2.83 25.21 17.56
CA GLU A 154 3.83 25.98 18.30
C GLU A 154 5.26 25.73 17.80
N GLY A 155 5.47 24.70 16.99
CA GLY A 155 6.78 24.30 16.47
C GLY A 155 7.72 23.78 17.56
N ASN A 156 7.18 23.30 18.68
CA ASN A 156 7.96 22.88 19.85
C ASN A 156 8.22 21.36 19.91
N GLY A 157 7.78 20.60 18.92
CA GLY A 157 7.91 19.14 18.88
C GLY A 157 6.79 18.40 19.64
N MET A 158 5.77 19.10 20.11
CA MET A 158 4.68 18.56 20.91
C MET A 158 3.34 18.71 20.19
N ILE A 159 2.46 17.71 20.32
CA ILE A 159 1.07 17.80 19.86
C ILE A 159 0.14 17.41 21.00
N LYS A 160 -1.07 17.97 21.02
CA LYS A 160 -2.07 17.58 22.01
C LYS A 160 -2.48 16.13 21.82
N THR A 161 -2.56 15.38 22.91
CA THR A 161 -3.05 13.98 22.89
C THR A 161 -4.42 13.86 22.23
N SER A 162 -5.29 14.89 22.41
CA SER A 162 -6.61 14.95 21.77
C SER A 162 -6.55 15.04 20.24
N GLU A 163 -5.58 15.77 19.69
CA GLU A 163 -5.39 15.89 18.24
C GLU A 163 -4.83 14.57 17.68
N LEU A 164 -3.82 14.01 18.34
CA LEU A 164 -3.26 12.70 17.97
C LEU A 164 -4.33 11.60 18.02
N ARG A 165 -5.20 11.60 19.05
CA ARG A 165 -6.36 10.71 19.14
C ARG A 165 -7.28 10.89 17.95
N HIS A 166 -7.64 12.13 17.61
CA HIS A 166 -8.55 12.37 16.50
C HIS A 166 -7.98 11.84 15.18
N LEU A 167 -6.67 12.02 14.94
CA LEU A 167 -6.01 11.53 13.74
C LEU A 167 -6.03 10.00 13.63
N LEU A 168 -5.59 9.32 14.69
CA LEU A 168 -5.45 7.85 14.69
C LEU A 168 -6.78 7.11 14.78
N THR A 169 -7.86 7.79 15.18
CA THR A 169 -9.22 7.21 15.24
C THR A 169 -10.12 7.65 14.08
N THR A 170 -9.71 8.61 13.26
CA THR A 170 -10.54 9.16 12.15
C THR A 170 -9.99 8.83 10.77
N LEU A 171 -8.68 8.70 10.61
CA LEU A 171 -8.02 8.50 9.32
C LEU A 171 -7.56 7.04 9.13
N GLY A 172 -7.75 6.51 7.93
CA GLY A 172 -7.24 5.17 7.56
C GLY A 172 -7.88 4.02 8.33
N ASP A 173 -7.03 3.07 8.77
CA ASP A 173 -7.40 1.98 9.68
C ASP A 173 -7.45 2.51 11.11
N LYS A 174 -8.66 2.88 11.51
CA LYS A 174 -8.94 3.54 12.78
C LYS A 174 -8.58 2.63 13.95
N LEU A 175 -7.77 3.14 14.87
CA LEU A 175 -7.60 2.51 16.17
C LEU A 175 -8.88 2.64 16.99
N THR A 176 -9.15 1.63 17.80
CA THR A 176 -10.14 1.73 18.87
C THR A 176 -9.65 2.64 19.98
N GLU A 177 -10.58 3.11 20.80
CA GLU A 177 -10.27 3.92 21.98
C GLU A 177 -9.34 3.20 22.97
N GLU A 178 -9.45 1.88 23.06
CA GLU A 178 -8.62 1.06 23.93
C GLU A 178 -7.21 0.93 23.36
N GLU A 179 -7.07 0.58 22.07
CA GLU A 179 -5.76 0.51 21.40
C GLU A 179 -5.02 1.84 21.41
N PHE A 180 -5.74 2.96 21.22
CA PHE A 180 -5.13 4.28 21.30
C PHE A 180 -4.59 4.60 22.70
N LYS A 181 -5.36 4.27 23.75
CA LYS A 181 -4.93 4.48 25.14
C LYS A 181 -3.69 3.66 25.46
N ASP A 182 -3.67 2.40 25.03
CA ASP A 182 -2.51 1.53 25.25
C ASP A 182 -1.27 2.04 24.49
N LEU A 183 -1.45 2.60 23.29
CA LEU A 183 -0.37 3.14 22.47
C LEU A 183 0.25 4.42 23.07
N VAL A 184 -0.57 5.30 23.64
CA VAL A 184 -0.12 6.60 24.22
C VAL A 184 0.21 6.49 25.71
N ALA A 185 -0.10 5.37 26.36
CA ALA A 185 0.16 5.15 27.78
C ALA A 185 1.63 5.45 28.14
N GLY A 186 1.82 6.40 29.07
CA GLY A 186 3.15 6.81 29.55
C GLY A 186 3.93 7.74 28.62
N GLN A 187 3.35 8.20 27.51
CA GLN A 187 3.97 9.15 26.57
C GLN A 187 3.42 10.58 26.69
N GLU A 188 2.32 10.75 27.43
CA GLU A 188 1.66 12.03 27.69
C GLU A 188 2.30 12.76 28.88
N ASP A 189 2.56 14.06 28.72
CA ASP A 189 3.06 14.93 29.78
C ASP A 189 1.96 15.41 30.74
N SER A 190 2.33 16.18 31.76
CA SER A 190 1.37 16.75 32.73
C SER A 190 0.35 17.72 32.14
N ASN A 191 0.56 18.18 30.90
CA ASN A 191 -0.26 19.16 30.20
C ASN A 191 -1.15 18.52 29.13
N GLY A 192 -1.08 17.20 28.95
CA GLY A 192 -1.84 16.48 27.95
C GLY A 192 -1.25 16.55 26.54
N ASN A 193 0.07 16.69 26.43
CA ASN A 193 0.80 16.74 25.18
C ASN A 193 1.73 15.53 25.02
N VAL A 194 1.99 15.16 23.77
CA VAL A 194 2.88 14.07 23.38
C VAL A 194 4.02 14.63 22.54
N ALA A 195 5.25 14.28 22.88
CA ALA A 195 6.42 14.52 22.03
C ALA A 195 6.36 13.58 20.83
N TYR A 196 5.89 14.08 19.68
CA TYR A 196 5.53 13.21 18.57
C TYR A 196 6.74 12.53 17.92
N GLU A 197 7.93 13.14 17.96
CA GLU A 197 9.15 12.50 17.46
C GLU A 197 9.54 11.28 18.30
N ASP A 198 9.46 11.39 19.62
CA ASP A 198 9.75 10.28 20.52
C ASP A 198 8.66 9.21 20.42
N PHE A 199 7.41 9.61 20.25
CA PHE A 199 6.31 8.70 19.94
C PHE A 199 6.56 7.88 18.68
N ILE A 200 6.98 8.54 17.58
CA ILE A 200 7.33 7.84 16.33
C ILE A 200 8.53 6.92 16.53
N ARG A 201 9.58 7.35 17.26
CA ARG A 201 10.75 6.50 17.55
C ARG A 201 10.36 5.26 18.35
N ASN A 202 9.51 5.41 19.36
CA ASN A 202 8.99 4.29 20.14
C ASN A 202 8.18 3.33 19.27
N LEU A 203 7.37 3.85 18.34
CA LEU A 203 6.57 3.06 17.42
C LEU A 203 7.41 2.27 16.41
N MET A 204 8.55 2.81 15.96
CA MET A 204 9.43 2.15 14.98
C MET A 204 10.54 1.28 15.61
N SER A 205 10.78 1.41 16.91
CA SER A 205 11.83 0.63 17.60
C SER A 205 11.35 -0.75 18.07
N ASN A 206 10.07 -1.07 17.88
CA ASN A 206 9.40 -2.29 18.32
C ASN A 206 8.87 -3.08 17.12
#